data_AF-A0A915MVA7-F1
#
_entry.id   AF-A0A915MVA7-F1
#
_cell.length_a   1.000
_cell.length_b   1.000
_cell.length_c   1.000
_cell.angle_alpha   90.00
_cell.angle_beta   90.00
_cell.angle_gamma   90.00
#
_symmetry.space_group_name_H-M   'P 1'
#
loop_
_entity.id
_entity.type
_entity.pdbx_description
1 polymer ?
#
loop_
_entity_poly.entity_id
_entity_poly.type
_entity_poly.pdbx_seq_one_letter_code
_entity_poly.pdbx_strand_id
1 'polypeptide(L)'
;SNNSTLPDNREIMELLNTTQLPEKKEVMPFVQFVRERVAQNGSAALSVDEDFDQKDVLEQIRDYLLCTLQLEKLDIVDIANATENAKEVVEVIKSCSPGSPLIIYNFEMK
;
A
#
# COMPACT_ATOMS: atom_id res chain seq x y z
N SER A 1 12.72 12.97 28.21
CA SER A 1 12.89 13.44 26.82
C SER A 1 12.73 12.24 25.92
N ASN A 2 11.53 11.99 25.42
CA ASN A 2 11.28 10.86 24.53
C ASN A 2 11.85 11.25 23.18
N ASN A 3 13.06 10.79 22.88
CA ASN A 3 13.61 10.88 21.55
C ASN A 3 12.60 10.22 20.60
N SER A 4 12.19 10.96 19.57
CA SER A 4 11.33 10.53 18.47
C SER A 4 12.02 9.47 17.59
N THR A 5 12.65 8.48 18.21
CA THR A 5 13.39 7.40 17.57
C THR A 5 12.53 6.15 17.62
N LEU A 6 12.32 5.53 16.46
CA LEU A 6 11.63 4.26 16.35
C LEU A 6 12.35 3.21 17.23
N PRO A 7 11.60 2.31 17.91
CA PRO A 7 12.18 1.27 18.76
C PRO A 7 13.14 0.38 17.98
N ASP A 8 14.08 -0.25 18.66
CA ASP A 8 15.05 -1.14 18.00
C ASP A 8 14.42 -2.50 17.62
N ASN A 9 15.11 -3.30 16.82
CA ASN A 9 14.56 -4.60 16.38
C ASN A 9 14.39 -5.59 17.54
N ARG A 10 15.14 -5.44 18.63
CA ARG A 10 15.03 -6.31 19.81
C ARG A 10 13.76 -5.99 20.59
N GLU A 11 13.50 -4.72 20.85
CA GLU A 11 12.28 -4.23 21.50
C GLU A 11 11.03 -4.63 20.71
N ILE A 12 11.08 -4.49 19.38
CA ILE A 12 10.00 -4.94 18.50
C ILE A 12 9.81 -6.45 18.61
N MET A 13 10.88 -7.25 18.59
CA MET A 13 10.79 -8.71 18.69
C MET A 13 10.25 -9.18 20.06
N GLU A 14 10.65 -8.51 21.14
CA GLU A 14 10.11 -8.77 22.48
C GLU A 14 8.61 -8.49 22.54
N LEU A 15 8.15 -7.38 21.94
CA LEU A 15 6.72 -7.06 21.83
C LEU A 15 5.97 -8.08 20.96
N LEU A 16 6.52 -8.44 19.79
CA LEU A 16 5.91 -9.42 18.89
C LEU A 16 5.71 -10.79 19.53
N ASN A 17 6.60 -11.20 20.44
CA ASN A 17 6.46 -12.44 21.20
C ASN A 17 5.25 -12.44 22.16
N THR A 18 4.76 -11.26 22.54
CA THR A 18 3.64 -11.09 23.48
C THR A 18 2.30 -10.84 22.80
N THR A 19 2.30 -10.58 21.49
CA THR A 19 1.11 -10.28 20.68
C THR A 19 0.66 -11.47 19.83
N GLN A 20 -0.61 -11.50 19.43
CA GLN A 20 -1.17 -12.50 18.48
C GLN A 20 -0.95 -12.09 17.01
N LEU A 21 0.18 -11.46 16.70
CA LEU A 21 0.48 -10.99 15.34
C LEU A 21 0.92 -12.16 14.43
N PRO A 22 0.81 -12.01 13.08
CA PRO A 22 1.21 -13.03 12.12
C PRO A 22 2.70 -13.41 12.23
N GLU A 23 3.11 -14.45 11.51
CA GLU A 23 4.46 -15.01 11.61
C GLU A 23 5.55 -13.92 11.48
N LYS A 24 6.55 -13.99 12.35
CA LYS A 24 7.66 -13.01 12.43
C LYS A 24 8.38 -12.77 11.10
N LYS A 25 8.35 -13.75 10.19
CA LYS A 25 8.93 -13.66 8.84
C LYS A 25 8.23 -12.62 7.97
N GLU A 26 6.95 -12.35 8.22
CA GLU A 26 6.16 -11.34 7.52
C GLU A 26 6.26 -9.97 8.20
N VAL A 27 6.38 -9.95 9.53
CA VAL A 27 6.38 -8.72 10.30
C VAL A 27 7.70 -7.94 10.17
N MET A 28 8.85 -8.60 10.15
CA MET A 28 10.14 -7.90 10.06
C MET A 28 10.34 -7.12 8.75
N PRO A 29 9.98 -7.66 7.56
CA PRO A 29 9.93 -6.88 6.33
C PRO A 29 9.01 -5.65 6.42
N PHE A 30 7.86 -5.77 7.08
CA PHE A 30 6.95 -4.65 7.29
C PHE A 30 7.55 -3.57 8.20
N VAL A 31 8.22 -3.96 9.29
CA VAL A 31 8.96 -3.03 10.17
C VAL A 31 10.03 -2.26 9.39
N GLN A 32 10.77 -2.95 8.53
CA GLN A 32 11.77 -2.32 7.67
C GLN A 32 11.13 -1.31 6.71
N PHE A 33 10.04 -1.70 6.05
CA PHE A 33 9.27 -0.83 5.17
C PHE A 33 8.78 0.45 5.88
N VAL A 34 8.25 0.33 7.10
CA VAL A 34 7.83 1.48 7.90
C VAL A 34 9.01 2.39 8.25
N ARG A 35 10.17 1.83 8.62
CA ARG A 35 11.39 2.62 8.90
C ARG A 35 11.81 3.43 7.67
N GLU A 36 11.80 2.82 6.50
CA GLU A 36 12.14 3.50 5.23
C GLU A 36 11.16 4.63 4.91
N ARG A 37 9.85 4.39 5.07
CA ARG A 37 8.81 5.43 4.90
C ARG A 37 8.96 6.57 5.90
N VAL A 38 9.28 6.29 7.17
CA VAL A 38 9.53 7.33 8.20
C VAL A 38 10.80 8.11 7.92
N ALA A 39 11.85 7.47 7.41
CA ALA A 39 13.08 8.17 7.00
C ALA A 39 12.83 9.14 5.84
N GLN A 40 11.91 8.81 4.93
CA GLN A 40 11.56 9.64 3.77
C GLN A 40 10.55 10.76 4.10
N ASN A 41 9.49 10.43 4.83
CA ASN A 41 8.32 11.30 5.02
C ASN A 41 8.13 11.76 6.48
N GLY A 42 9.06 11.43 7.38
CA GLY A 42 8.98 11.77 8.80
C GLY A 42 7.85 11.03 9.52
N SER A 43 7.34 11.60 10.61
CA SER A 43 6.28 10.99 11.42
C SER A 43 4.95 10.84 10.68
N ALA A 44 4.73 11.58 9.59
CA ALA A 44 3.53 11.47 8.77
C ALA A 44 3.38 10.06 8.14
N ALA A 45 4.50 9.34 7.94
CA ALA A 45 4.47 7.96 7.46
C ALA A 45 3.81 6.96 8.42
N LEU A 46 3.62 7.34 9.69
CA LEU A 46 2.92 6.52 10.69
C LEU A 46 1.41 6.82 10.71
N SER A 47 0.94 7.81 9.95
CA SER A 47 -0.49 8.05 9.80
C SER A 47 -1.13 6.86 9.11
N VAL A 48 -2.18 6.33 9.73
CA VAL A 48 -3.02 5.28 9.15
C VAL A 48 -4.03 5.89 8.18
N ASP A 49 -4.38 7.16 8.41
CA ASP A 49 -5.35 7.89 7.62
C ASP A 49 -4.66 8.66 6.50
N GLU A 50 -5.26 8.61 5.31
CA GLU A 50 -4.94 9.54 4.23
C GLU A 50 -5.92 10.70 4.26
N ASP A 51 -5.41 11.91 4.01
CA ASP A 51 -6.18 13.15 4.12
C ASP A 51 -7.20 13.34 2.97
N PHE A 52 -7.23 12.43 1.99
CA PHE A 52 -8.05 12.54 0.79
C PHE A 52 -8.44 11.18 0.20
N ASP A 53 -9.52 11.15 -0.57
CA ASP A 53 -9.97 9.97 -1.31
C ASP A 53 -9.11 9.76 -2.55
N GLN A 54 -8.25 8.74 -2.53
CA GLN A 54 -7.33 8.46 -3.63
C GLN A 54 -8.03 8.12 -4.94
N LYS A 55 -9.15 7.39 -4.86
CA LYS A 55 -9.90 6.97 -6.02
C LYS A 55 -10.56 8.18 -6.67
N ASP A 56 -11.18 9.05 -5.88
CA ASP A 56 -11.77 10.28 -6.37
C ASP A 56 -10.74 11.16 -7.08
N VAL A 57 -9.54 11.32 -6.50
CA VAL A 57 -8.45 12.07 -7.15
C VAL A 57 -8.06 11.47 -8.51
N LEU A 58 -7.95 10.14 -8.61
CA LEU A 58 -7.61 9.48 -9.89
C LEU A 58 -8.75 9.60 -10.91
N GLU A 59 -10.00 9.51 -10.47
CA GLU A 59 -11.18 9.68 -11.33
C GLU A 59 -11.28 11.12 -11.87
N GLN A 60 -10.95 12.14 -11.07
CA GLN A 60 -10.91 13.54 -11.52
C GLN A 60 -9.93 13.80 -12.66
N ILE A 61 -8.85 13.01 -12.76
CA ILE A 61 -7.82 13.14 -13.82
C ILE A 61 -7.89 12.02 -14.87
N ARG A 62 -8.97 11.24 -14.89
CA ARG A 62 -9.11 10.05 -15.74
C ARG A 62 -8.86 10.32 -17.22
N ASP A 63 -9.44 11.38 -17.77
CA ASP A 63 -9.31 11.72 -19.19
C ASP A 63 -7.85 12.04 -19.55
N TYR A 64 -7.13 12.73 -18.66
CA TYR A 64 -5.72 13.00 -18.83
C TYR A 64 -4.89 11.70 -18.85
N LEU A 65 -5.19 10.76 -17.96
CA LEU A 65 -4.52 9.45 -17.92
C LEU A 65 -4.80 8.64 -19.18
N LEU A 66 -6.06 8.56 -19.63
CA LEU A 66 -6.45 7.89 -20.87
C LEU A 66 -5.71 8.44 -22.09
N CYS A 67 -5.69 9.77 -22.24
CA CYS A 67 -5.02 10.41 -23.37
C CYS A 67 -3.48 10.26 -23.31
N THR A 68 -2.90 10.47 -22.14
CA THR A 68 -1.43 10.48 -21.97
C THR A 68 -0.84 9.09 -22.10
N LEU A 69 -1.52 8.08 -21.54
CA LEU A 69 -1.10 6.68 -21.61
C LEU A 69 -1.61 5.97 -22.88
N GLN A 70 -2.40 6.66 -23.71
CA GLN A 70 -2.96 6.14 -24.96
C GLN A 70 -3.78 4.85 -24.76
N LEU A 71 -4.61 4.85 -23.72
CA LEU A 71 -5.44 3.71 -23.34
C LEU A 71 -6.83 3.85 -23.97
N GLU A 72 -7.40 2.73 -24.42
CA GLU A 72 -8.79 2.67 -24.88
C GLU A 72 -9.79 2.68 -23.70
N LYS A 73 -9.40 2.04 -22.59
CA LYS A 73 -10.18 1.95 -21.35
C LYS A 73 -9.25 2.01 -20.14
N LEU A 74 -9.74 2.62 -19.07
CA LEU A 74 -9.10 2.66 -17.76
C LEU A 74 -10.17 2.36 -16.72
N ASP A 75 -9.95 1.34 -15.89
CA ASP A 75 -10.82 0.98 -14.77
C ASP A 75 -10.07 1.24 -13.46
N ILE A 76 -10.64 2.08 -12.60
CA ILE A 76 -10.09 2.40 -11.28
C ILE A 76 -10.96 1.68 -10.24
N VAL A 77 -10.39 0.68 -9.57
CA VAL A 77 -11.10 -0.19 -8.64
C VAL A 77 -10.54 -0.07 -7.24
N ASP A 78 -11.44 -0.09 -6.25
CA ASP A 78 -11.03 -0.29 -4.86
C ASP A 78 -10.55 -1.72 -4.70
N ILE A 79 -9.51 -1.93 -3.89
CA ILE A 79 -8.96 -3.26 -3.62
C ILE A 79 -10.05 -4.22 -3.12
N ALA A 80 -10.99 -3.72 -2.30
CA ALA A 80 -12.12 -4.49 -1.79
C ALA A 80 -13.05 -5.01 -2.91
N ASN A 81 -13.04 -4.36 -4.09
CA ASN A 81 -13.88 -4.66 -5.24
C ASN A 81 -13.09 -5.20 -6.44
N ALA A 82 -11.77 -5.43 -6.30
CA ALA A 82 -10.88 -5.64 -7.44
C ALA A 82 -11.04 -6.99 -8.15
N THR A 83 -11.47 -8.06 -7.45
CA THR A 83 -11.68 -9.37 -8.08
C THR A 83 -12.61 -10.27 -7.25
N GLU A 84 -13.37 -11.15 -7.92
CA GLU A 84 -14.17 -12.21 -7.26
C GLU A 84 -13.32 -13.44 -6.89
N ASN A 85 -12.10 -13.56 -7.44
CA ASN A 85 -11.19 -14.67 -7.21
C ASN A 85 -10.28 -14.39 -6.01
N ALA A 86 -10.57 -15.06 -4.89
CA ALA A 86 -9.87 -14.87 -3.63
C ALA A 86 -8.32 -15.02 -3.69
N LYS A 87 -7.76 -15.78 -4.64
CA LYS A 87 -6.29 -15.93 -4.75
C LYS A 87 -5.62 -14.71 -5.38
N GLU A 88 -6.18 -14.20 -6.48
CA GLU A 88 -5.68 -12.97 -7.12
C GLU A 88 -5.89 -11.75 -6.22
N VAL A 89 -7.04 -11.67 -5.54
CA VAL A 89 -7.31 -10.63 -4.54
C VAL A 89 -6.20 -10.59 -3.48
N VAL A 90 -5.75 -11.75 -2.97
CA VAL A 90 -4.70 -11.81 -1.95
C VAL A 90 -3.35 -11.32 -2.47
N GLU A 91 -2.99 -11.63 -3.73
CA GLU A 91 -1.74 -11.14 -4.33
C GLU A 91 -1.80 -9.64 -4.64
N VAL A 92 -2.94 -9.15 -5.11
CA VAL A 92 -3.21 -7.72 -5.33
C VAL A 92 -3.15 -6.96 -4.01
N ILE A 93 -3.77 -7.47 -2.94
CA ILE A 93 -3.71 -6.87 -1.59
C ILE A 93 -2.27 -6.81 -1.07
N LYS A 94 -1.48 -7.87 -1.28
CA LYS A 94 -0.10 -7.91 -0.78
C LYS A 94 0.84 -6.94 -1.49
N SER A 95 0.53 -6.55 -2.72
CA SER A 95 1.39 -5.71 -3.56
C SER A 95 0.94 -4.24 -3.63
N CYS A 96 -0.27 -3.93 -3.14
CA CYS A 96 -0.83 -2.60 -3.14
C CYS A 96 -0.70 -1.95 -1.75
N SER A 97 -0.40 -0.65 -1.69
CA SER A 97 -0.39 0.12 -0.44
C SER A 97 -0.90 1.54 -0.69
N PRO A 98 -1.44 2.23 0.34
CA PRO A 98 -1.88 3.61 0.21
C PRO A 98 -0.75 4.50 -0.35
N GLY A 99 -1.10 5.30 -1.36
CA GLY A 99 -0.18 6.17 -2.11
C GLY A 99 0.69 5.43 -3.13
N SER A 100 0.51 4.13 -3.31
CA SER A 100 1.25 3.31 -4.29
C SER A 100 0.30 2.26 -4.89
N PRO A 101 -0.60 2.68 -5.80
CA PRO A 101 -1.56 1.78 -6.43
C PRO A 101 -0.87 0.79 -7.36
N LEU A 102 -1.43 -0.43 -7.47
CA LEU A 102 -1.03 -1.41 -8.47
C LEU A 102 -1.64 -1.07 -9.84
N ILE A 103 -0.84 -1.09 -10.89
CA ILE A 103 -1.28 -0.82 -12.27
C ILE A 103 -1.12 -2.09 -13.10
N ILE A 104 -2.20 -2.53 -13.75
CA ILE A 104 -2.23 -3.73 -14.61
C ILE A 104 -2.65 -3.33 -16.02
N TYR A 105 -1.85 -3.70 -17.01
CA TYR A 105 -2.17 -3.47 -18.42
C TYR A 105 -2.71 -4.76 -19.04
N ASN A 106 -3.90 -4.66 -19.62
CA ASN A 106 -4.52 -5.75 -20.37
C ASN A 106 -4.45 -5.42 -21.86
N PHE A 107 -3.91 -6.35 -22.65
CA PHE A 107 -3.83 -6.23 -24.09
C PHE A 107 -4.82 -7.20 -24.72
N GLU A 108 -5.92 -6.67 -25.26
CA GLU A 108 -6.80 -7.48 -26.10
C GLU A 108 -6.18 -7.57 -27.51
N MET A 109 -5.77 -8.77 -27.90
CA MET A 109 -5.38 -9.02 -29.29
C MET A 109 -6.65 -9.15 -30.13
N LYS A 110 -6.78 -8.28 -31.15
CA LYS A 110 -7.82 -8.37 -32.18
C LYS A 110 -7.56 -9.51 -33.16
#